data_AF-A0A194PY33-F1
#
_entry.id   AF-A0A194PY33-F1
#
_cell.length_a   1.000
_cell.length_b   1.000
_cell.length_c   1.000
_cell.angle_alpha   90.00
_cell.angle_beta   90.00
_cell.angle_gamma   90.00
#
_symmetry.space_group_name_H-M   'P 1'
#
loop_
_entity.id
_entity.type
_entity.pdbx_description
1 polymer ?
#
loop_
_entity_poly.entity_id
_entity_poly.type
_entity_poly.pdbx_seq_one_letter_code
_entity_poly.pdbx_strand_id
1 'polypeptide(L)' 'MGIFMSCCKPSASDVITPDAETRRRQQVEAAEKRRAEEAARGVKDPERVKRMQQRAEEMERREQELQKEGGATLKVGVN' A
#
# COMPACT_ATOMS: atom_id res chain seq x y z
N MET A 1 -27.11 12.82 -25.56
CA MET A 1 -26.04 12.32 -26.46
C MET A 1 -24.94 13.39 -26.55
N GLY A 2 -23.91 13.33 -25.70
CA GLY A 2 -22.89 14.41 -25.69
C GLY A 2 -21.66 14.22 -24.79
N ILE A 3 -21.61 13.18 -23.96
CA ILE A 3 -20.48 12.94 -23.05
C ILE A 3 -19.31 12.20 -23.73
N PHE A 4 -19.54 11.49 -24.84
CA PHE A 4 -18.52 10.66 -25.49
C PHE A 4 -17.60 11.39 -26.47
N MET A 5 -17.81 12.68 -26.77
CA MET A 5 -16.99 13.41 -27.76
C MET A 5 -15.92 14.33 -27.15
N SER A 6 -15.91 14.51 -25.82
CA SER A 6 -14.88 15.33 -25.15
C SER A 6 -13.49 14.69 -25.23
N CYS A 7 -13.43 13.35 -25.28
CA CYS A 7 -12.18 12.58 -25.32
C CYS A 7 -11.54 12.47 -26.72
N CYS A 8 -12.20 12.94 -27.79
CA CYS A 8 -11.68 12.88 -29.16
C CYS A 8 -11.16 14.24 -29.65
N LYS A 9 -10.76 15.14 -28.75
CA LYS A 9 -10.03 16.34 -29.13
C LYS A 9 -8.60 15.92 -29.47
N PRO A 10 -8.14 16.02 -30.74
CA PRO A 10 -6.72 15.87 -31.01
C PRO A 10 -6.04 17.09 -30.40
N SER A 11 -5.60 17.00 -29.14
CA SER A 11 -4.60 17.94 -28.62
C SER A 11 -3.27 17.58 -29.28
N ALA A 12 -3.20 17.83 -30.59
CA ALA A 12 -1.96 17.87 -31.34
C ALA A 12 -1.28 19.21 -31.03
N SER A 13 -0.95 19.42 -29.75
CA SER A 13 0.07 20.38 -29.36
C SER A 13 1.40 19.67 -29.60
N ASP A 14 2.00 19.90 -30.77
CA ASP A 14 3.39 19.63 -31.13
C ASP A 14 4.08 18.53 -30.29
N VAL A 15 3.56 17.30 -30.38
CA VAL A 15 4.22 16.16 -29.78
C VAL A 15 5.41 15.86 -30.68
N ILE A 16 6.56 16.45 -30.36
CA ILE A 16 7.87 16.01 -30.85
C ILE A 16 7.97 14.56 -30.40
N THR A 17 7.51 13.64 -31.25
CA THR A 17 7.54 12.22 -30.93
C THR A 17 9.00 11.86 -30.70
N PRO A 18 9.35 11.38 -29.51
CA PRO A 18 10.72 10.94 -29.25
C PRO A 18 11.13 9.95 -30.34
N ASP A 19 12.41 10.04 -30.75
CA ASP A 19 12.98 9.17 -31.77
C ASP A 19 12.63 7.69 -31.49
N ALA A 20 12.49 6.88 -32.54
CA ALA A 20 12.08 5.49 -32.41
C ALA A 20 12.93 4.69 -31.40
N GLU A 21 14.22 5.01 -31.30
CA GLU A 21 15.15 4.38 -30.37
C GLU A 21 14.84 4.76 -28.91
N THR A 22 14.60 6.03 -28.65
CA THR A 22 14.21 6.53 -27.32
C THR A 22 12.86 5.98 -26.86
N ARG A 23 11.88 5.86 -27.77
CA ARG A 23 10.58 5.25 -27.46
C ARG A 23 10.73 3.76 -27.12
N ARG A 24 11.59 3.03 -27.84
CA ARG A 24 11.91 1.63 -27.52
C ARG A 24 12.53 1.51 -26.14
N ARG A 25 13.50 2.36 -25.80
CA ARG A 25 14.14 2.39 -24.47
C ARG A 25 13.11 2.63 -23.36
N GLN A 26 12.26 3.65 -23.52
CA GLN A 26 11.20 3.96 -22.55
C GLN A 26 10.20 2.83 -22.36
N GLN A 27 9.84 2.11 -23.43
CA GLN A 27 8.94 0.97 -23.34
C GLN A 27 9.55 -0.20 -22.55
N VAL A 28 10.85 -0.46 -22.75
CA VAL A 28 11.60 -1.47 -22.01
C VAL A 28 11.69 -1.08 -20.54
N GLU A 29 12.11 0.15 -20.24
CA GLU A 29 12.21 0.67 -18.87
C GLU A 29 10.85 0.63 -18.15
N ALA A 30 9.78 1.04 -18.83
CA ALA A 30 8.43 0.96 -18.28
C ALA A 30 7.98 -0.49 -18.02
N ALA A 31 8.39 -1.44 -18.87
CA ALA A 31 8.09 -2.86 -18.66
C ALA A 31 8.87 -3.43 -17.45
N GLU A 32 10.14 -3.07 -17.29
CA GLU A 32 10.96 -3.47 -16.14
C GLU A 32 10.42 -2.89 -14.83
N LYS A 33 10.07 -1.60 -14.83
CA LYS A 33 9.47 -0.93 -13.67
C LYS A 33 8.16 -1.61 -13.26
N ARG A 34 7.28 -1.93 -14.22
CA ARG A 34 6.04 -2.67 -13.94
C ARG A 34 6.31 -4.04 -13.32
N ARG A 35 7.27 -4.81 -13.84
CA ARG A 35 7.66 -6.10 -13.26
C ARG A 35 8.22 -5.96 -11.85
N ALA A 36 9.04 -4.93 -11.59
CA ALA A 36 9.60 -4.68 -10.27
C ALA A 36 8.52 -4.28 -9.26
N GLU A 37 7.56 -3.43 -9.65
CA GLU A 37 6.41 -3.05 -8.84
C GLU A 37 5.51 -4.25 -8.56
N GLU A 38 5.24 -5.10 -9.56
CA GLU A 38 4.49 -6.35 -9.38
C GLU A 38 5.21 -7.33 -8.45
N ALA A 39 6.53 -7.49 -8.57
CA ALA A 39 7.31 -8.34 -7.69
C ALA A 39 7.41 -7.78 -6.25
N ALA A 40 7.42 -6.45 -6.10
CA ALA A 40 7.38 -5.78 -4.80
C ALA A 40 5.98 -5.72 -4.19
N ARG A 41 4.93 -6.03 -4.97
CA ARG A 41 3.55 -5.98 -4.53
C ARG A 41 3.23 -7.17 -3.63
N GLY A 42 2.79 -6.88 -2.42
CA GLY A 42 2.32 -7.87 -1.46
C GLY A 42 3.19 -7.96 -0.21
N VAL A 43 2.97 -9.02 0.56
CA VAL A 43 3.70 -9.27 1.80
C VAL A 43 5.03 -9.95 1.46
N LYS A 44 6.13 -9.21 1.58
CA LYS A 44 7.50 -9.69 1.32
C LYS A 44 7.89 -10.94 2.12
N ASP A 45 7.34 -11.09 3.33
CA ASP A 45 7.55 -12.24 4.21
C ASP A 45 6.24 -12.64 4.90
N PRO A 46 5.54 -13.67 4.41
CA PRO A 46 4.26 -14.10 4.98
C PRO A 46 4.41 -14.64 6.41
N GLU A 47 5.54 -15.25 6.76
CA GLU A 47 5.79 -15.79 8.09
C GLU A 47 5.97 -14.67 9.12
N ARG A 48 6.63 -13.57 8.74
CA ARG A 48 6.71 -12.37 9.59
C ARG A 48 5.33 -11.79 9.88
N VAL A 49 4.43 -11.77 8.91
CA VAL A 49 3.05 -11.28 9.11
C VAL A 49 2.27 -12.21 10.03
N LYS A 50 2.36 -13.54 9.84
CA LYS A 50 1.74 -14.50 10.76
C LYS A 50 2.22 -14.32 12.21
N ARG A 51 3.53 -14.15 12.43
CA ARG A 51 4.08 -13.89 13.78
C ARG A 51 3.59 -12.58 14.38
N MET A 52 3.47 -11.54 13.57
CA MET A 52 2.95 -10.25 14.01
C MET A 52 1.47 -10.37 14.42
N GLN A 53 0.67 -11.08 13.63
CA GLN A 53 -0.74 -11.37 13.95
C GLN A 53 -0.87 -12.16 15.25
N GLN A 54 -0.09 -13.23 15.41
CA GLN A 54 -0.08 -14.04 16.64
C GLN A 54 0.28 -13.21 17.89
N ARG A 55 1.29 -12.35 17.79
CA ARG A 55 1.69 -11.46 18.90
C ARG A 55 0.60 -10.43 19.23
N ALA A 56 -0.06 -9.88 18.22
CA ALA A 56 -1.15 -8.92 18.43
C ALA A 56 -2.33 -9.58 19.14
N GLU A 57 -2.72 -10.78 18.71
CA GLU A 57 -3.79 -11.56 19.34
C GLU A 57 -3.46 -11.94 20.80
N GLU A 58 -2.21 -12.33 21.07
CA GLU A 58 -1.76 -12.64 22.43
C GLU A 58 -1.77 -11.38 23.33
N MET A 59 -1.34 -10.23 22.83
CA MET A 59 -1.41 -8.97 23.58
C MET A 59 -2.86 -8.55 23.84
N GLU A 60 -3.73 -8.62 22.83
CA GLU A 60 -5.15 -8.29 22.99
C GLU A 60 -5.82 -9.20 24.03
N ARG A 61 -5.52 -10.50 24.00
CA ARG A 61 -6.02 -11.44 25.01
C ARG A 61 -5.57 -11.07 26.42
N ARG A 62 -4.29 -10.75 26.60
CA ARG A 62 -3.75 -10.32 27.90
C ARG A 62 -4.37 -9.00 28.36
N GLU A 63 -4.58 -8.05 27.46
CA GLU A 63 -5.26 -6.80 27.75
C GLU A 63 -6.73 -7.04 28.16
N GLN A 64 -7.45 -7.92 27.47
CA GLN A 64 -8.81 -8.30 27.85
C GLN A 64 -8.86 -8.99 29.22
N GLU A 65 -7.90 -9.87 29.52
CA GLU A 65 -7.76 -10.51 30.83
C GLU A 65 -7.46 -9.45 31.92
N LEU A 66 -6.52 -8.54 31.69
CA LEU A 66 -6.21 -7.42 32.60
C LEU A 66 -7.38 -6.44 32.75
N GLN A 67 -8.16 -6.18 31.71
CA GLN A 67 -9.36 -5.34 31.79
C GLN A 67 -10.48 -6.03 32.59
N LYS A 68 -10.62 -7.36 32.45
CA LYS A 68 -11.54 -8.16 33.26
C LYS A 68 -11.10 -8.24 34.72
N GLU A 69 -9.80 -8.28 34.98
CA GLU A 69 -9.21 -8.38 36.33
C GLU A 69 -9.02 -7.01 37.02
N GLY A 70 -9.00 -5.90 36.27
CA GLY A 70 -8.42 -4.61 36.72
C GLY A 70 -9.32 -3.38 36.62
N GLY A 71 -10.65 -3.52 36.66
CA GLY A 71 -11.58 -2.38 36.75
C GLY A 71 -11.66 -1.70 38.13
N ALA A 72 -10.94 -2.19 39.15
CA ALA A 72 -11.01 -1.67 40.50
C ALA A 72 -9.63 -1.41 41.09
N THR A 73 -9.44 -0.22 41.67
CA THR A 73 -8.36 0.18 42.60
C THR A 73 -7.04 0.73 42.03
N LEU A 74 -7.10 1.76 41.18
CA LEU A 74 -6.10 2.84 41.25
C LEU A 74 -6.61 3.93 42.18
N LYS A 75 -6.59 3.68 43.49
CA LYS A 75 -6.62 4.77 44.47
C LYS A 75 -5.20 5.34 44.47
N VAL A 76 -4.97 6.34 43.64
CA VAL A 76 -3.78 7.20 43.75
C VAL A 76 -3.87 7.93 45.09
N GLY A 77 -3.33 7.30 46.12
CA GLY A 77 -3.08 7.93 47.40
C GLY A 77 -1.97 8.95 47.23
N VAL A 78 -2.37 10.19 46.96
CA VAL A 78 -1.51 11.36 47.15
C VAL A 78 -1.52 11.64 48.65
N ASN A 79 -0.39 11.35 49.32
CA ASN A 79 -0.08 11.91 50.64
C ASN A 79 0.36 13.37 50.49
#